data_AF-A0A9D3LWY1-F1
#
_entry.id   AF-A0A9D3LWY1-F1
#
_cell.length_a   1.000
_cell.length_b   1.000
_cell.length_c   1.000
_cell.angle_alpha   90.00
_cell.angle_beta   90.00
_cell.angle_gamma   90.00
#
_symmetry.space_group_name_H-M   'P 1'
#
loop_
_entity.id
_entity.type
_entity.pdbx_description
1 polymer ?
#
loop_
_entity_poly.entity_id
_entity_poly.type
_entity_poly.pdbx_seq_one_letter_code
_entity_poly.pdbx_strand_id
1 'polypeptide(L)'
;RINDSTVSVTVNVTRELENPLKCNVLARSPSNMGIRNVHCLFFTVGYPPEKPDNLSCIVLQSGKGLSPIMTCFWNPGERDPILNTTYTLLVETIVNREKYRAAARRDRGSVVFRVYPMFTVLNISVEVENPLGKVRSDAVILDSEDIVKTDPRRMWKWSLRSGFPHL
;
A
#
# COMPACT_ATOMS: atom_id res chain seq x y z
N ARG A 1 12.61 31.13 22.56
CA ARG A 1 13.66 31.69 23.44
C ARG A 1 13.98 30.62 24.47
N ILE A 2 15.19 30.08 24.46
CA ILE A 2 15.65 29.01 25.37
C ILE A 2 15.94 29.68 26.73
N ASN A 3 15.37 29.16 27.82
CA ASN A 3 15.59 29.66 29.19
C ASN A 3 16.95 29.15 29.73
N ASP A 4 17.52 29.83 30.72
CA ASP A 4 18.77 29.44 31.40
C ASP A 4 18.73 28.04 32.06
N SER A 5 17.53 27.45 32.24
CA SER A 5 17.36 26.08 32.73
C SER A 5 17.11 25.03 31.63
N THR A 6 17.18 25.40 30.36
CA THR A 6 16.90 24.49 29.24
C THR A 6 18.20 23.90 28.68
N VAL A 7 18.24 22.57 28.59
CA VAL A 7 19.33 21.84 27.92
C VAL A 7 18.85 21.39 26.54
N SER A 8 19.63 21.68 25.51
CA SER A 8 19.39 21.23 24.13
C SER A 8 20.42 20.17 23.76
N VAL A 9 19.97 19.08 23.15
CA VAL A 9 20.81 17.97 22.69
C VAL A 9 20.47 17.69 21.23
N THR A 10 21.47 17.70 20.38
CA THR A 10 21.36 17.25 18.98
C THR A 10 21.93 15.84 18.90
N VAL A 11 21.16 14.93 18.32
CA VAL A 11 21.58 13.54 18.11
C VAL A 11 21.55 13.22 16.63
N ASN A 12 22.54 12.43 16.19
CA ASN A 12 22.52 11.87 14.85
C ASN A 12 21.57 10.68 14.81
N VAL A 13 20.79 10.55 13.73
CA VAL A 13 19.89 9.40 13.56
C VAL A 13 20.72 8.17 13.21
N THR A 14 21.01 7.34 14.21
CA THR A 14 21.73 6.07 14.09
C THR A 14 20.89 4.93 14.66
N ARG A 15 21.30 3.67 14.44
CA ARG A 15 20.65 2.50 15.05
C ARG A 15 20.70 2.52 16.59
N GLU A 16 21.60 3.31 17.19
CA GLU A 16 21.74 3.41 18.65
C GLU A 16 20.55 4.11 19.33
N LEU A 17 19.75 4.87 18.57
CA LEU A 17 18.52 5.51 19.05
C LEU A 17 17.38 4.51 19.34
N GLU A 18 17.58 3.22 19.06
CA GLU A 18 16.69 2.16 19.56
C GLU A 18 16.66 2.13 21.11
N ASN A 19 17.71 2.63 21.77
CA ASN A 19 17.73 2.85 23.21
C ASN A 19 17.19 4.25 23.57
N PRO A 20 16.44 4.40 24.68
CA PRO A 20 15.91 5.70 25.07
C PRO A 20 17.02 6.65 25.51
N LEU A 21 16.93 7.90 25.08
CA LEU A 21 17.73 8.98 25.65
C LEU A 21 17.25 9.24 27.09
N LYS A 22 18.17 9.17 28.04
CA LYS A 22 17.88 9.34 29.47
C LYS A 22 18.38 10.70 29.94
N CYS A 23 17.46 11.52 30.45
CA CYS A 23 17.81 12.71 31.20
C CYS A 23 18.00 12.32 32.67
N ASN A 24 19.24 12.39 33.13
CA ASN A 24 19.61 12.09 34.50
C ASN A 24 20.14 13.35 35.18
N VAL A 25 19.73 13.58 36.43
CA VAL A 25 20.28 14.64 37.27
C VAL A 25 21.11 14.04 38.40
N LEU A 26 22.22 14.69 38.71
CA LEU A 26 23.01 14.37 39.88
C LEU A 26 22.37 15.07 41.08
N ALA A 27 21.67 14.30 41.91
CA ALA A 27 21.11 14.82 43.15
C ALA A 27 22.16 14.68 44.25
N ARG A 28 22.52 15.81 44.88
CA ARG A 28 23.44 15.84 46.01
C ARG A 28 22.62 15.95 47.30
N SER A 29 22.57 14.88 48.08
CA SER A 29 22.00 14.85 49.43
C SER A 29 23.14 14.87 50.45
N PRO A 30 22.94 15.39 51.67
CA PRO A 30 23.95 15.39 52.73
C PRO A 30 24.49 13.99 53.08
N SER A 31 23.75 12.91 52.81
CA SER A 31 24.10 11.53 53.18
C SER A 31 24.44 10.61 52.00
N ASN A 32 24.19 11.02 50.75
CA ASN A 32 24.49 10.24 49.55
C ASN A 32 24.46 11.08 48.26
N MET A 33 25.35 10.76 47.33
CA MET A 33 25.31 11.27 45.95
C MET A 33 24.67 10.22 45.05
N GLY A 34 23.59 10.56 44.35
CA GLY A 34 22.82 9.61 43.54
C GLY A 34 22.46 10.17 42.17
N ILE A 35 22.47 9.30 41.15
CA ILE A 35 21.95 9.60 39.82
C ILE A 35 20.44 9.36 39.86
N ARG A 36 19.64 10.40 39.61
CA ARG A 36 18.18 10.27 39.48
C ARG A 36 17.78 10.44 38.02
N ASN A 37 17.08 9.46 37.45
CA ASN A 37 16.45 9.62 36.14
C ASN A 37 15.23 10.54 36.27
N VAL A 38 15.15 11.56 35.42
CA VAL A 38 14.07 12.55 35.41
C VAL A 38 13.15 12.33 34.22
N HIS A 39 13.72 11.91 33.08
CA HIS A 39 12.95 11.69 31.87
C HIS A 39 13.63 10.69 30.94
N CYS A 40 12.83 10.00 30.12
CA CYS A 40 13.30 9.13 29.05
C CYS A 40 12.54 9.46 27.77
N LEU A 41 13.27 9.56 26.65
CA LEU A 41 12.71 9.79 25.32
C LEU A 41 13.03 8.59 24.42
N PHE A 42 11.99 7.99 23.84
CA PHE A 42 12.11 6.89 22.91
C PHE A 42 11.98 7.40 21.47
N PHE A 43 12.78 6.86 20.57
CA PHE A 43 12.71 7.16 19.15
C PHE A 43 12.32 5.92 18.38
N THR A 44 11.48 6.10 17.37
CA THR A 44 11.21 5.07 16.37
C THR A 44 11.91 5.51 15.08
N VAL A 45 12.88 4.72 14.63
CA VAL A 45 13.66 5.01 13.43
C VAL A 45 13.09 4.23 12.25
N GLY A 46 13.07 4.84 11.08
CA GLY A 46 12.63 4.20 9.85
C GLY A 46 12.84 5.09 8.63
N TYR A 47 12.20 4.73 7.53
CA TYR A 47 12.22 5.50 6.29
C TYR A 47 10.81 5.95 5.91
N PRO A 48 10.65 7.12 5.27
CA PRO A 48 9.40 7.47 4.61
C PRO A 48 9.01 6.40 3.59
N PRO A 49 7.72 6.24 3.27
CA PRO A 49 7.28 5.21 2.34
C PRO A 49 7.83 5.48 0.92
N GLU A 50 8.14 4.42 0.19
CA GLU A 50 8.51 4.50 -1.22
C GLU A 50 7.27 4.63 -2.10
N LYS A 51 7.39 5.37 -3.21
CA LYS A 51 6.31 5.54 -4.17
C LYS A 51 6.09 4.22 -4.93
N PRO A 52 4.88 3.62 -4.90
CA PRO A 52 4.63 2.43 -5.69
C PRO A 52 4.66 2.71 -7.20
N ASP A 53 5.15 1.75 -7.97
CA ASP A 53 5.19 1.81 -9.44
C ASP A 53 4.61 0.55 -10.09
N ASN A 54 4.54 0.56 -11.42
CA ASN A 54 4.04 -0.55 -12.24
C ASN A 54 2.66 -1.08 -11.81
N LEU A 55 1.76 -0.15 -11.49
CA LEU A 55 0.38 -0.45 -11.14
C LEU A 55 -0.35 -1.06 -12.34
N SER A 56 -0.86 -2.27 -12.17
CA SER A 56 -1.66 -2.98 -13.16
C SER A 56 -2.86 -3.63 -12.48
N CYS A 57 -3.97 -3.75 -13.20
CA CYS A 57 -5.20 -4.32 -12.66
C CYS A 57 -5.79 -5.37 -13.61
N ILE A 58 -6.62 -6.25 -13.05
CA ILE A 58 -7.31 -7.29 -13.78
C ILE A 58 -8.71 -7.52 -13.18
N VAL A 59 -9.66 -7.76 -14.07
CA VAL A 59 -11.03 -8.17 -13.77
C VAL A 59 -11.31 -9.45 -14.53
N LEU A 60 -11.57 -10.54 -13.82
CA LEU A 60 -11.84 -11.81 -14.47
C LEU A 60 -13.29 -11.86 -14.96
N GLN A 61 -13.49 -12.37 -16.17
CA GLN A 61 -14.79 -12.88 -16.57
C GLN A 61 -15.10 -14.15 -15.76
N SER A 62 -16.32 -14.28 -15.26
CA SER A 62 -16.80 -15.47 -14.56
C SER A 62 -18.10 -15.92 -15.22
N GLY A 63 -17.99 -16.92 -16.10
CA GLY A 63 -19.12 -17.43 -16.86
C GLY A 63 -19.66 -16.38 -17.84
N LYS A 64 -20.93 -15.98 -17.65
CA LYS A 64 -21.62 -15.02 -18.55
C LYS A 64 -21.41 -13.55 -18.18
N GLY A 65 -20.79 -13.26 -17.03
CA GLY A 65 -20.62 -11.89 -16.52
C GLY A 65 -19.20 -11.60 -16.09
N LEU A 66 -18.95 -10.36 -15.68
CA LEU A 66 -17.70 -9.97 -15.06
C LEU A 66 -17.72 -10.18 -13.56
N SER A 67 -16.58 -10.57 -13.02
CA SER A 67 -16.34 -10.55 -11.59
C SER A 67 -16.58 -9.13 -11.05
N PRO A 68 -17.32 -8.97 -9.93
CA PRO A 68 -17.40 -7.70 -9.24
C PRO A 68 -16.08 -7.32 -8.55
N ILE A 69 -15.09 -8.22 -8.54
CA ILE A 69 -13.80 -8.03 -7.89
C ILE A 69 -12.78 -7.63 -8.95
N MET A 70 -12.23 -6.42 -8.80
CA MET A 70 -11.02 -5.99 -9.51
C MET A 70 -9.83 -6.17 -8.60
N THR A 71 -8.77 -6.81 -9.10
CA THR A 71 -7.51 -7.00 -8.37
C THR A 71 -6.41 -6.22 -9.05
N CYS A 72 -5.63 -5.49 -8.27
CA CYS A 72 -4.49 -4.72 -8.75
C CYS A 72 -3.20 -5.18 -8.07
N PHE A 73 -2.11 -5.03 -8.80
CA PHE A 73 -0.75 -5.40 -8.43
C PHE A 73 0.18 -4.23 -8.72
N TRP A 74 1.21 -4.06 -7.91
CA TRP A 74 2.21 -3.01 -8.07
C TRP A 74 3.51 -3.42 -7.39
N ASN A 75 4.59 -2.72 -7.70
CA ASN A 75 5.83 -2.84 -6.93
C ASN A 75 5.78 -1.87 -5.75
N PRO A 76 5.98 -2.35 -4.51
CA PRO A 76 5.95 -1.49 -3.32
C PRO A 76 7.22 -0.68 -3.06
N GLY A 77 8.24 -0.80 -3.91
CA GLY A 77 9.61 -0.37 -3.64
C GLY A 77 10.52 -1.54 -3.24
N GLU A 78 11.83 -1.29 -3.19
CA GLU A 78 12.84 -2.31 -2.87
C GLU A 78 12.96 -2.54 -1.36
N ARG A 79 12.61 -1.53 -0.54
CA ARG A 79 12.82 -1.58 0.91
C ARG A 79 11.63 -2.17 1.64
N ASP A 80 11.90 -3.16 2.47
CA ASP A 80 10.92 -3.67 3.43
C ASP A 80 10.64 -2.60 4.50
N PRO A 81 9.35 -2.30 4.77
CA PRO A 81 9.01 -1.26 5.72
C PRO A 81 9.38 -1.69 7.15
N ILE A 82 10.27 -0.92 7.78
CA ILE A 82 10.63 -1.06 9.21
C ILE A 82 9.49 -0.55 10.10
N LEU A 83 8.80 0.49 9.63
CA LEU A 83 7.64 1.07 10.31
C LEU A 83 6.36 0.41 9.85
N ASN A 84 5.36 0.34 10.74
CA ASN A 84 4.03 -0.11 10.36
C ASN A 84 3.50 0.78 9.23
N THR A 85 3.30 0.18 8.06
CA THR A 85 3.01 0.87 6.79
C THR A 85 1.72 0.33 6.21
N THR A 86 0.79 1.23 5.90
CA THR A 86 -0.52 0.88 5.36
C THR A 86 -0.57 1.16 3.86
N TYR A 87 -1.19 0.24 3.12
CA TYR A 87 -1.40 0.35 1.68
C TYR A 87 -2.91 0.46 1.42
N THR A 88 -3.30 1.45 0.63
CA THR A 88 -4.70 1.69 0.27
C THR A 88 -4.84 1.78 -1.24
N LEU A 89 -5.64 0.90 -1.82
CA LEU A 89 -6.02 0.96 -3.23
C LEU A 89 -7.19 1.93 -3.40
N LEU A 90 -7.03 2.90 -4.29
CA LEU A 90 -7.99 3.96 -4.58
C LEU A 90 -8.44 3.85 -6.03
N VAL A 91 -9.75 3.81 -6.25
CA VAL A 91 -10.36 3.75 -7.59
C VAL A 91 -11.45 4.81 -7.67
N GLU A 92 -11.49 5.55 -8.76
CA GLU A 92 -12.56 6.52 -9.06
C GLU A 92 -13.09 6.31 -10.48
N THR A 93 -14.41 6.30 -10.64
CA THR A 93 -15.03 6.33 -11.98
C THR A 93 -15.10 7.79 -12.44
N ILE A 94 -14.58 8.12 -13.62
CA ILE A 94 -14.50 9.53 -14.05
C ILE A 94 -15.89 10.11 -14.34
N VAL A 95 -16.78 9.29 -14.93
CA VAL A 95 -18.12 9.74 -15.37
C VAL A 95 -19.03 10.02 -14.16
N ASN A 96 -19.10 9.07 -13.21
CA ASN A 96 -20.02 9.16 -12.07
C ASN A 96 -19.35 9.68 -10.79
N ARG A 97 -18.02 9.87 -10.79
CA ARG A 97 -17.21 10.28 -9.63
C ARG A 97 -17.39 9.38 -8.41
N GLU A 98 -17.75 8.11 -8.64
CA GLU A 98 -17.85 7.13 -7.57
C GLU A 98 -16.45 6.74 -7.12
N LYS A 99 -16.22 6.77 -5.80
CA LYS A 99 -14.92 6.50 -5.20
C LYS A 99 -14.98 5.22 -4.39
N TYR A 100 -14.03 4.35 -4.68
CA TYR A 100 -13.84 3.08 -4.00
C TYR A 100 -12.48 3.06 -3.35
N ARG A 101 -12.42 2.51 -2.13
CA ARG A 101 -11.20 2.39 -1.35
C ARG A 101 -11.16 1.02 -0.71
N ALA A 102 -10.00 0.39 -0.74
CA ALA A 102 -9.78 -0.89 -0.07
C ALA A 102 -8.41 -0.91 0.60
N ALA A 103 -8.37 -1.44 1.82
CA ALA A 103 -7.13 -1.82 2.45
C ALA A 103 -6.45 -2.89 1.59
N ALA A 104 -5.16 -2.70 1.34
CA ALA A 104 -4.37 -3.56 0.48
C ALA A 104 -3.23 -4.21 1.26
N ARG A 105 -2.69 -5.27 0.66
CA ARG A 105 -1.40 -5.80 1.05
C ARG A 105 -0.30 -4.95 0.40
N ARG A 106 0.93 -5.25 0.76
CA ARG A 106 2.12 -4.52 0.29
C ARG A 106 2.18 -4.41 -1.23
N ASP A 107 1.90 -5.49 -1.96
CA ASP A 107 2.10 -5.64 -3.40
C ASP A 107 0.80 -5.83 -4.20
N ARG A 108 -0.35 -5.95 -3.51
CA ARG A 108 -1.63 -6.25 -4.15
C ARG A 108 -2.83 -5.79 -3.33
N GLY A 109 -3.90 -5.43 -4.02
CA GLY A 109 -5.17 -5.05 -3.41
C GLY A 109 -6.35 -5.42 -4.30
N SER A 110 -7.53 -5.53 -3.70
CA SER A 110 -8.76 -5.83 -4.44
C SER A 110 -9.88 -4.90 -3.99
N VAL A 111 -10.64 -4.38 -4.96
CA VAL A 111 -11.85 -3.61 -4.73
C VAL A 111 -13.04 -4.44 -5.19
N VAL A 112 -14.10 -4.45 -4.37
CA VAL A 112 -15.36 -5.11 -4.69
C VAL A 112 -16.39 -4.06 -5.07
N PHE A 113 -16.90 -4.16 -6.28
CA PHE A 113 -17.99 -3.34 -6.78
C PHE A 113 -19.33 -4.02 -6.52
N ARG A 114 -20.42 -3.26 -6.41
CA ARG A 114 -21.77 -3.83 -6.43
C ARG A 114 -22.06 -4.48 -7.78
N VAL A 115 -21.71 -3.77 -8.84
CA VAL A 115 -21.68 -4.21 -10.24
C VAL A 115 -20.43 -3.58 -10.84
N TYR A 116 -19.63 -4.35 -11.56
CA TYR A 116 -18.42 -3.80 -12.17
C TYR A 116 -18.79 -2.68 -13.16
N PRO A 117 -18.20 -1.47 -13.02
CA PRO A 117 -18.58 -0.33 -13.85
C PRO A 117 -17.95 -0.46 -15.24
N MET A 118 -18.75 -0.90 -16.22
CA MET A 118 -18.36 -0.98 -17.63
C MET A 118 -18.63 0.35 -18.36
N PHE A 119 -18.02 0.52 -19.53
CA PHE A 119 -18.18 1.68 -20.40
C PHE A 119 -17.84 3.01 -19.70
N THR A 120 -16.84 2.97 -18.83
CA THR A 120 -16.37 4.13 -18.09
C THR A 120 -14.85 4.12 -17.97
N VAL A 121 -14.29 5.31 -17.77
CA VAL A 121 -12.87 5.47 -17.49
C VAL A 121 -12.63 5.35 -15.99
N LEU A 122 -11.66 4.53 -15.60
CA LEU A 122 -11.21 4.36 -14.22
C LEU A 122 -9.96 5.21 -13.98
N ASN A 123 -9.90 5.87 -12.82
CA ASN A 123 -8.70 6.48 -12.28
C ASN A 123 -8.25 5.66 -11.07
N ILE A 124 -7.13 4.97 -11.20
CA ILE A 124 -6.63 3.98 -10.23
C ILE A 124 -5.30 4.45 -9.68
N SER A 125 -5.13 4.38 -8.36
CA SER A 125 -3.86 4.71 -7.71
C SER A 125 -3.71 3.99 -6.38
N VAL A 126 -2.48 3.90 -5.89
CA VAL A 126 -2.16 3.31 -4.59
C VAL A 126 -1.58 4.38 -3.69
N GLU A 127 -2.07 4.42 -2.46
CA GLU A 127 -1.61 5.34 -1.43
C GLU A 127 -0.94 4.55 -0.31
N VAL A 128 0.25 4.99 0.10
CA VAL A 128 1.07 4.35 1.13
C VAL A 128 1.38 5.34 2.22
N GLU A 129 1.19 4.94 3.47
CA GLU A 129 1.31 5.81 4.63
C GLU A 129 2.03 5.11 5.79
N ASN A 130 2.94 5.83 6.45
CA ASN A 130 3.59 5.44 7.69
C ASN A 130 3.82 6.69 8.58
N PRO A 131 4.32 6.55 9.82
CA PRO A 131 4.51 7.69 10.72
C PRO A 131 5.44 8.81 10.20
N LEU A 132 6.26 8.53 9.19
CA LEU A 132 7.19 9.50 8.59
C LEU A 132 6.62 10.20 7.36
N GLY A 133 5.47 9.76 6.85
CA GLY A 133 4.78 10.45 5.76
C GLY A 133 3.90 9.56 4.91
N LYS A 134 3.51 10.14 3.78
CA LYS A 134 2.51 9.59 2.87
C LYS A 134 2.90 9.86 1.44
N VAL A 135 2.75 8.86 0.58
CA VAL A 135 3.07 8.95 -0.85
C VAL A 135 2.01 8.21 -1.66
N ARG A 136 1.79 8.68 -2.90
CA ARG A 136 0.83 8.09 -3.83
C ARG A 136 1.52 7.71 -5.13
N SER A 137 1.16 6.56 -5.69
CA SER A 137 1.59 6.15 -7.03
C SER A 137 1.12 7.15 -8.08
N ASP A 138 1.72 7.09 -9.27
CA ASP A 138 1.09 7.73 -10.42
C ASP A 138 -0.28 7.09 -10.67
N ALA A 139 -1.22 7.91 -11.12
CA ALA A 139 -2.56 7.46 -11.45
C ALA A 139 -2.54 6.75 -12.81
N VAL A 140 -3.13 5.56 -12.85
CA VAL A 140 -3.41 4.84 -14.10
C VAL A 140 -4.83 5.18 -14.51
N ILE A 141 -4.97 5.78 -15.69
CA ILE A 141 -6.25 6.16 -16.29
C ILE A 141 -6.46 5.27 -17.51
N LEU A 142 -7.52 4.46 -17.49
CA LEU A 142 -7.82 3.48 -18.55
C LEU A 142 -9.32 3.23 -18.67
N ASP A 143 -9.74 2.71 -19.82
CA ASP A 143 -11.10 2.22 -20.00
C ASP A 143 -11.31 0.91 -19.22
N SER A 144 -12.45 0.77 -18.56
CA SER A 144 -12.77 -0.39 -17.72
C SER A 144 -12.59 -1.74 -18.41
N GLU A 145 -12.78 -1.78 -19.72
CA GLU A 145 -12.70 -2.95 -20.58
C GLU A 145 -11.27 -3.43 -20.80
N ASP A 146 -10.27 -2.54 -20.72
CA ASP A 146 -8.87 -2.84 -21.04
C ASP A 146 -8.24 -3.81 -20.05
N ILE A 147 -8.80 -3.90 -18.83
CA ILE A 147 -8.32 -4.77 -17.76
C ILE A 147 -9.16 -6.04 -17.61
N VAL A 148 -10.13 -6.26 -18.51
CA VAL A 148 -10.96 -7.47 -18.50
C VAL A 148 -10.18 -8.64 -19.08
N LYS A 149 -10.08 -9.72 -18.30
CA LYS A 149 -9.56 -11.00 -18.75
C LYS A 149 -10.70 -11.97 -18.99
N THR A 150 -10.99 -12.21 -20.26
CA THR A 150 -12.06 -13.13 -20.69
C THR A 150 -11.67 -14.60 -20.52
N ASP A 151 -12.66 -15.44 -20.27
CA ASP A 151 -12.46 -16.89 -20.26
C ASP A 151 -12.00 -17.39 -21.64
N PRO A 152 -11.06 -18.35 -21.71
CA PRO A 152 -10.63 -18.92 -22.98
C PRO A 152 -11.80 -19.64 -23.67
N ARG A 153 -11.87 -19.51 -25.00
CA ARG A 153 -12.90 -20.20 -25.78
C ARG A 153 -12.71 -21.71 -25.66
N ARG A 154 -13.79 -22.42 -25.31
CA ARG A 154 -13.84 -23.89 -25.42
C ARG A 154 -13.85 -24.26 -26.91
N MET A 155 -12.68 -24.57 -27.45
CA MET A 155 -12.58 -25.22 -28.76
C MET A 155 -13.02 -26.67 -28.63
N TRP A 156 -14.08 -27.02 -29.33
CA TRP A 156 -14.53 -28.40 -29.45
C TRP A 156 -13.68 -29.10 -30.52
N LYS A 157 -13.26 -30.34 -30.22
CA LYS A 157 -12.53 -31.17 -31.19
C LYS A 157 -13.55 -31.72 -32.18
N TRP A 158 -13.42 -31.36 -33.45
CA TRP A 158 -14.06 -32.09 -34.54
C TRP A 158 -13.42 -33.49 -34.61
N SER A 159 -14.21 -34.55 -34.41
CA SER A 159 -13.81 -35.88 -34.86
C SER A 159 -14.45 -36.12 -36.22
N LEU A 160 -13.65 -36.41 -37.24
CA LEU A 160 -14.17 -37.01 -38.47
C LEU A 160 -14.67 -38.41 -38.11
N ARG A 161 -15.97 -38.56 -37.87
CA ARG A 161 -16.66 -39.85 -37.88
C ARG A 161 -17.92 -39.74 -38.71
N SER A 162 -17.74 -39.83 -40.02
CA SER A 162 -18.66 -40.49 -40.93
C SER A 162 -18.00 -40.56 -42.30
N GLY A 163 -17.91 -41.77 -42.84
CA GLY A 163 -17.42 -42.02 -44.18
C GLY A 163 -18.25 -41.25 -45.21
N PHE A 164 -17.56 -40.73 -46.22
CA PHE A 164 -18.18 -40.23 -47.43
C PHE A 164 -18.96 -41.40 -48.08
N PRO A 165 -20.26 -41.25 -48.39
CA PRO A 165 -20.92 -42.20 -49.27
C PRO A 165 -20.29 -42.03 -50.67
N HIS A 166 -19.63 -43.07 -51.15
CA HIS A 166 -19.20 -43.15 -52.54
C HIS A 166 -20.45 -43.22 -53.43
N LEU A 167 -20.59 -42.23 -54.32
CA LEU A 167 -21.46 -42.27 -55.49
C LEU A 167 -20.78 -43.04 -56.62
#